data_AF-A0A7W0RHM3-F1
#
_entry.id   AF-A0A7W0RHM3-F1
#
_cell.length_a   1.000
_cell.length_b   1.000
_cell.length_c   1.000
_cell.angle_alpha   90.00
_cell.angle_beta   90.00
_cell.angle_gamma   90.00
#
_symmetry.space_group_name_H-M   'P 1'
#
loop_
_entity.id
_entity.type
_entity.pdbx_description
1 polymer ?
#
loop_
_entity_poly.entity_id
_entity_poly.type
_entity_poly.pdbx_seq_one_letter_code
_entity_poly.pdbx_strand_id
1 'polypeptide(L)'
;GGRPERVHAQLFADSMEAMGLDSSYGAYLDHLPAITLAAVNLMSLFGLHRRNRGAIVGHLALFEMTSSVPSRRYADALRRLGHEGPATEFFDEHVEADAVHENIAAVDLAGGLMRQEPAVAEDVLFGARALIEVEGRWARQLLDTWEAGRSSLRVPLAAPLPQRFAGQPS
;
A
#
# COMPACT_ATOMS: atom_id res chain seq x y z
N GLY A 1 -12.97 -18.72 -7.92
CA GLY A 1 -12.17 -17.94 -8.87
C GLY A 1 -10.87 -17.59 -8.19
N GLY A 2 -9.75 -17.91 -8.80
CA GLY A 2 -8.42 -17.66 -8.26
C GLY A 2 -7.44 -17.99 -9.36
N ARG A 3 -7.14 -16.99 -10.20
CA ARG A 3 -6.05 -17.09 -11.16
C ARG A 3 -4.77 -16.77 -10.40
N PRO A 4 -3.82 -17.71 -10.26
CA PRO A 4 -2.55 -17.47 -9.56
C PRO A 4 -1.79 -16.27 -10.15
N GLU A 5 -1.90 -16.07 -11.46
CA GLU A 5 -1.41 -14.90 -12.20
C GLU A 5 -2.20 -13.58 -11.96
N ARG A 6 -3.26 -13.56 -11.13
CA ARG A 6 -3.96 -12.34 -10.66
C ARG A 6 -3.84 -12.12 -9.15
N VAL A 7 -2.83 -12.72 -8.51
CA VAL A 7 -2.54 -12.41 -7.11
C VAL A 7 -1.90 -11.03 -7.07
N HIS A 8 -2.43 -10.09 -6.26
CA HIS A 8 -1.92 -8.71 -6.16
C HIS A 8 -0.40 -8.62 -5.98
N ALA A 9 0.21 -9.61 -5.32
CA ALA A 9 1.66 -9.70 -5.18
C ALA A 9 2.40 -9.86 -6.52
N GLN A 10 1.85 -10.64 -7.47
CA GLN A 10 2.42 -10.78 -8.81
C GLN A 10 2.27 -9.50 -9.61
N LEU A 11 1.08 -8.88 -9.61
CA LEU A 11 0.87 -7.58 -10.28
C LEU A 11 1.83 -6.52 -9.75
N PHE A 12 2.08 -6.49 -8.43
CA PHE A 12 3.05 -5.57 -7.85
C PHE A 12 4.48 -5.90 -8.27
N ALA A 13 4.86 -7.18 -8.31
CA ALA A 13 6.16 -7.62 -8.81
C ALA A 13 6.38 -7.22 -10.29
N ASP A 14 5.36 -7.42 -11.13
CA ASP A 14 5.40 -7.03 -12.54
C ASP A 14 5.53 -5.49 -12.69
N SER A 15 4.83 -4.73 -11.83
CA SER A 15 4.99 -3.27 -11.78
C SER A 15 6.41 -2.86 -11.38
N MET A 16 7.01 -3.53 -10.39
CA MET A 16 8.40 -3.29 -9.98
C MET A 16 9.38 -3.55 -11.13
N GLU A 17 9.27 -4.70 -11.80
CA GLU A 17 10.13 -5.07 -12.93
C GLU A 17 9.97 -4.11 -14.11
N ALA A 18 8.76 -3.69 -14.42
CA ALA A 18 8.48 -2.70 -15.47
C ALA A 18 9.09 -1.31 -15.17
N MET A 19 9.36 -1.00 -13.89
CA MET A 19 10.07 0.20 -13.45
C MET A 19 11.58 -0.04 -13.27
N GLY A 20 12.10 -1.23 -13.59
CA GLY A 20 13.51 -1.60 -13.43
C GLY A 20 13.93 -1.85 -11.98
N LEU A 21 12.99 -2.23 -11.11
CA LEU A 21 13.24 -2.61 -9.72
C LEU A 21 13.36 -4.13 -9.57
N ASP A 22 14.00 -4.57 -8.49
CA ASP A 22 14.14 -5.98 -8.12
C ASP A 22 12.90 -6.43 -7.32
N SER A 23 12.09 -7.30 -7.92
CA SER A 23 10.87 -7.85 -7.34
C SER A 23 11.11 -8.98 -6.33
N SER A 24 12.37 -9.39 -6.11
CA SER A 24 12.71 -10.47 -5.19
C SER A 24 12.29 -10.14 -3.76
N TYR A 25 11.71 -11.12 -3.08
CA TYR A 25 11.26 -10.95 -1.69
C TYR A 25 12.41 -10.46 -0.79
N GLY A 26 12.19 -9.32 -0.13
CA GLY A 26 13.16 -8.74 0.80
C GLY A 26 14.33 -8.00 0.17
N ALA A 27 14.38 -7.83 -1.17
CA ALA A 27 15.47 -7.15 -1.87
C ALA A 27 15.85 -5.78 -1.29
N TYR A 28 14.86 -5.06 -0.75
CA TYR A 28 15.03 -3.71 -0.22
C TYR A 28 15.02 -3.61 1.31
N LEU A 29 14.94 -4.73 2.04
CA LEU A 29 14.70 -4.71 3.50
C LEU A 29 15.75 -3.89 4.26
N ASP A 30 17.03 -4.03 3.89
CA ASP A 30 18.15 -3.32 4.53
C ASP A 30 18.20 -1.82 4.17
N HIS A 31 17.46 -1.39 3.15
CA HIS A 31 17.35 0.00 2.73
C HIS A 31 16.24 0.75 3.47
N LEU A 32 15.23 0.05 4.00
CA LEU A 32 14.03 0.67 4.55
C LEU A 32 14.27 1.22 5.97
N PRO A 33 13.73 2.41 6.31
CA PRO A 33 13.70 2.87 7.69
C PRO A 33 12.67 2.08 8.50
N ALA A 34 12.87 2.03 9.82
CA ALA A 34 11.98 1.31 10.74
C ALA A 34 10.51 1.76 10.65
N ILE A 35 10.26 3.04 10.33
CA ILE A 35 8.90 3.57 10.20
C ILE A 35 8.14 2.95 9.01
N THR A 36 8.82 2.62 7.90
CA THR A 36 8.21 1.90 6.77
C THR A 36 7.83 0.49 7.18
N LEU A 37 8.72 -0.19 7.93
CA LEU A 37 8.43 -1.51 8.46
C LEU A 37 7.30 -1.49 9.49
N ALA A 38 7.18 -0.42 10.28
CA ALA A 38 6.10 -0.28 11.25
C ALA A 38 4.72 -0.26 10.59
N ALA A 39 4.57 0.39 9.43
CA ALA A 39 3.31 0.43 8.69
C ALA A 39 2.83 -0.98 8.28
N VAL A 40 3.74 -1.82 7.77
CA VAL A 40 3.39 -3.21 7.39
C VAL A 40 3.29 -4.16 8.58
N ASN A 41 4.15 -4.00 9.60
CA ASN A 41 4.16 -4.87 10.78
C ASN A 41 2.93 -4.66 11.67
N LEU A 42 2.30 -3.48 11.64
CA LEU A 42 1.08 -3.21 12.40
C LEU A 42 -0.04 -4.19 12.02
N MET A 43 -0.24 -4.41 10.71
CA MET A 43 -1.22 -5.36 10.21
C MET A 43 -0.91 -6.78 10.71
N SER A 44 0.35 -7.23 10.64
CA SER A 44 0.76 -8.54 11.15
C SER A 44 0.58 -8.66 12.66
N LEU A 45 0.90 -7.62 13.43
CA LEU A 45 0.70 -7.60 14.88
C LEU A 45 -0.77 -7.83 15.25
N PHE A 46 -1.70 -7.19 14.54
CA PHE A 46 -3.12 -7.40 14.78
C PHE A 46 -3.62 -8.75 14.24
N GLY A 47 -3.20 -9.13 13.03
CA GLY A 47 -3.66 -10.35 12.35
C GLY A 47 -3.17 -11.65 12.97
N LEU A 48 -1.97 -11.67 13.54
CA LEU A 48 -1.36 -12.88 14.13
C LEU A 48 -1.81 -13.16 15.56
N HIS A 49 -2.52 -12.24 16.21
CA HIS A 49 -2.95 -12.38 17.60
C HIS A 49 -4.48 -12.35 17.70
N ARG A 50 -5.11 -13.50 17.99
CA ARG A 50 -6.58 -13.63 18.14
C ARG A 50 -7.22 -12.56 19.02
N ARG A 51 -6.52 -12.13 20.09
CA ARG A 51 -6.98 -11.06 20.99
C ARG A 51 -7.16 -9.70 20.30
N ASN A 52 -6.46 -9.46 19.19
CA ASN A 52 -6.49 -8.21 18.43
C ASN A 52 -7.45 -8.28 17.23
N ARG A 53 -8.38 -9.25 17.18
CA ARG A 53 -9.26 -9.45 16.03
C ARG A 53 -10.09 -8.21 15.65
N GLY A 54 -10.54 -7.43 16.64
CA GLY A 54 -11.28 -6.19 16.36
C GLY A 54 -10.37 -5.17 15.68
N ALA A 55 -9.14 -5.03 16.17
CA ALA A 55 -8.16 -4.12 15.62
C ALA A 55 -7.78 -4.46 14.16
N ILE A 56 -7.54 -5.73 13.82
CA ILE A 56 -7.25 -6.09 12.41
C ILE A 56 -8.46 -5.81 11.51
N VAL A 57 -9.68 -6.04 11.97
CA VAL A 57 -10.90 -5.76 11.20
C VAL A 57 -11.05 -4.25 10.94
N GLY A 58 -10.85 -3.42 11.96
CA GLY A 58 -10.90 -1.97 11.79
C GLY A 58 -9.78 -1.41 10.92
N HIS A 59 -8.57 -1.95 11.06
CA HIS A 59 -7.44 -1.63 10.20
C HIS A 59 -7.75 -1.97 8.73
N LEU A 60 -8.19 -3.19 8.44
CA LEU A 60 -8.54 -3.61 7.08
C LEU A 60 -9.69 -2.80 6.50
N ALA A 61 -10.75 -2.57 7.28
CA ALA A 61 -11.89 -1.78 6.83
C ALA A 61 -11.48 -0.39 6.37
N LEU A 62 -10.67 0.30 7.17
CA LEU A 62 -10.22 1.64 6.80
C LEU A 62 -9.19 1.63 5.65
N PHE A 63 -8.31 0.64 5.60
CA PHE A 63 -7.36 0.48 4.51
C PHE A 63 -8.08 0.33 3.16
N GLU A 64 -9.06 -0.57 3.09
CA GLU A 64 -9.86 -0.79 1.87
C GLU A 64 -10.62 0.49 1.49
N MET A 65 -11.27 1.17 2.45
CA MET A 65 -11.97 2.47 2.28
C MET A 65 -11.11 3.62 1.74
N THR A 66 -9.79 3.47 1.75
CA THR A 66 -8.87 4.57 1.41
C THR A 66 -7.86 4.20 0.33
N SER A 67 -7.90 2.98 -0.20
CA SER A 67 -6.87 2.45 -1.10
C SER A 67 -7.03 2.89 -2.57
N SER A 68 -8.25 3.19 -3.02
CA SER A 68 -8.57 3.48 -4.42
C SER A 68 -8.06 4.82 -4.92
N VAL A 69 -8.25 5.89 -4.13
CA VAL A 69 -7.83 7.25 -4.50
C VAL A 69 -6.30 7.35 -4.63
N PRO A 70 -5.48 6.86 -3.68
CA PRO A 70 -4.03 6.79 -3.85
C PRO A 70 -3.62 5.95 -5.06
N SER A 71 -4.25 4.79 -5.28
CA SER A 71 -3.91 3.92 -6.42
C SER A 71 -4.16 4.61 -7.75
N ARG A 72 -5.30 5.30 -7.91
CA ARG A 72 -5.57 6.14 -9.10
C ARG A 72 -4.48 7.18 -9.32
N ARG A 73 -4.06 7.88 -8.26
CA ARG A 73 -2.99 8.89 -8.33
C ARG A 73 -1.65 8.28 -8.75
N TYR A 74 -1.31 7.09 -8.27
CA TYR A 74 -0.10 6.38 -8.68
C TYR A 74 -0.15 5.97 -10.15
N ALA A 75 -1.25 5.35 -10.59
CA ALA A 75 -1.44 4.96 -11.99
C ALA A 75 -1.32 6.17 -12.93
N ASP A 76 -2.01 7.28 -12.62
CA ASP A 76 -1.93 8.51 -13.41
C ASP A 76 -0.53 9.12 -13.40
N ALA A 77 0.17 9.07 -12.27
CA ALA A 77 1.55 9.55 -12.19
C ALA A 77 2.50 8.74 -13.07
N LEU A 78 2.38 7.41 -13.06
CA LEU A 78 3.18 6.51 -13.87
C LEU A 78 2.95 6.75 -15.37
N ARG A 79 1.69 6.91 -15.79
CA ARG A 79 1.35 7.27 -17.18
C ARG A 79 1.97 8.59 -17.61
N ARG A 80 1.92 9.63 -16.75
CA ARG A 80 2.59 10.91 -17.04
C ARG A 80 4.10 10.80 -17.17
N LEU A 81 4.72 9.80 -16.55
CA LEU A 81 6.14 9.51 -16.64
C LEU A 81 6.50 8.60 -17.83
N GLY A 82 5.51 8.20 -18.64
CA GLY A 82 5.70 7.36 -19.83
C GLY A 82 5.65 5.85 -19.55
N HIS A 83 5.15 5.44 -18.38
CA HIS A 83 4.92 4.03 -18.06
C HIS A 83 3.48 3.60 -18.34
N GLU A 84 3.29 2.41 -18.91
CA GLU A 84 1.98 1.82 -19.20
C GLU A 84 2.02 0.29 -18.96
N GLY A 85 0.87 -0.38 -19.11
CA GLY A 85 0.76 -1.84 -19.03
C GLY A 85 1.16 -2.36 -17.63
N PRO A 86 2.08 -3.33 -17.52
CA PRO A 86 2.42 -3.96 -16.24
C PRO A 86 2.83 -2.97 -15.13
N ALA A 87 3.36 -1.80 -15.48
CA ALA A 87 3.70 -0.75 -14.53
C ALA A 87 2.47 -0.18 -13.79
N THR A 88 1.29 -0.16 -14.40
CA THR A 88 0.08 0.47 -13.84
C THR A 88 -0.98 -0.53 -13.37
N GLU A 89 -0.95 -1.76 -13.87
CA GLU A 89 -2.00 -2.78 -13.66
C GLU A 89 -2.30 -3.07 -12.18
N PHE A 90 -1.27 -3.12 -11.32
CA PHE A 90 -1.48 -3.26 -9.87
C PHE A 90 -2.37 -2.16 -9.30
N PHE A 91 -2.13 -0.92 -9.70
CA PHE A 91 -2.86 0.24 -9.20
C PHE A 91 -4.25 0.34 -9.83
N ASP A 92 -4.37 -0.02 -11.10
CA ASP A 92 -5.66 -0.03 -11.81
C ASP A 92 -6.63 -1.06 -11.20
N GLU A 93 -6.15 -2.26 -10.83
CA GLU A 93 -6.96 -3.27 -10.15
C GLU A 93 -7.57 -2.75 -8.83
N HIS A 94 -6.81 -1.97 -8.05
CA HIS A 94 -7.31 -1.36 -6.81
C HIS A 94 -8.34 -0.25 -7.05
N VAL A 95 -8.34 0.36 -8.24
CA VAL A 95 -9.36 1.34 -8.65
C VAL A 95 -10.62 0.66 -9.17
N GLU A 96 -10.48 -0.49 -9.86
CA GLU A 96 -11.64 -1.24 -10.34
C GLU A 96 -12.42 -1.90 -9.19
N ALA A 97 -11.71 -2.29 -8.13
CA ALA A 97 -12.28 -2.94 -6.94
C ALA A 97 -13.04 -1.99 -5.98
N ASP A 98 -12.87 -0.68 -6.15
CA ASP A 98 -13.22 0.44 -5.27
C ASP A 98 -14.58 0.28 -4.55
N ALA A 99 -15.71 0.55 -5.21
CA ALA A 99 -17.00 0.63 -4.51
C ALA A 99 -17.47 -0.69 -3.85
N VAL A 100 -17.04 -1.85 -4.34
CA VAL A 100 -17.47 -3.15 -3.81
C VAL A 100 -16.66 -3.51 -2.56
N HIS A 101 -15.34 -3.34 -2.61
CA HIS A 101 -14.47 -3.71 -1.49
C HIS A 101 -14.67 -2.77 -0.29
N GLU A 102 -14.85 -1.47 -0.53
CA GLU A 102 -15.11 -0.49 0.53
C GLU A 102 -16.37 -0.85 1.34
N ASN A 103 -17.48 -1.15 0.65
CA ASN A 103 -18.74 -1.49 1.31
C ASN A 103 -18.65 -2.82 2.04
N ILE A 104 -18.04 -3.84 1.44
CA ILE A 104 -17.85 -5.14 2.09
C ILE A 104 -17.00 -4.97 3.35
N ALA A 105 -15.90 -4.21 3.28
CA ALA A 105 -15.00 -4.05 4.41
C ALA A 105 -15.62 -3.22 5.55
N ALA A 106 -16.28 -2.12 5.23
CA ALA A 106 -16.88 -1.23 6.24
C ALA A 106 -18.20 -1.77 6.81
N VAL A 107 -19.11 -2.23 5.95
CA VAL A 107 -20.49 -2.54 6.31
C VAL A 107 -20.67 -4.00 6.71
N ASP A 108 -20.16 -4.91 5.89
CA ASP A 108 -20.36 -6.34 6.08
C ASP A 108 -19.35 -6.92 7.07
N LEU A 109 -18.06 -6.60 6.92
CA LEU A 109 -16.99 -7.10 7.79
C LEU A 109 -16.98 -6.35 9.13
N ALA A 110 -16.64 -5.07 9.14
CA ALA A 110 -16.53 -4.31 10.39
C ALA A 110 -17.91 -4.08 11.05
N GLY A 111 -18.87 -3.59 10.28
CA GLY A 111 -20.24 -3.41 10.75
C GLY A 111 -20.89 -4.72 11.19
N GLY A 112 -20.70 -5.82 10.45
CA GLY A 112 -21.23 -7.13 10.80
C GLY A 112 -20.64 -7.66 12.10
N LEU A 113 -19.32 -7.56 12.28
CA LEU A 113 -18.66 -7.96 13.52
C LEU A 113 -19.18 -7.17 14.72
N MET A 114 -19.32 -5.84 14.61
CA MET A 114 -19.84 -5.02 15.71
C MET A 114 -21.31 -5.30 16.03
N ARG A 115 -22.14 -5.69 15.04
CA ARG A 115 -23.52 -6.12 15.28
C ARG A 115 -23.59 -7.45 16.02
N GLN A 116 -22.71 -8.39 15.69
CA GLN A 116 -22.66 -9.71 16.33
C GLN A 116 -22.04 -9.64 17.72
N GLU A 117 -21.02 -8.80 17.90
CA GLU A 117 -20.23 -8.71 19.12
C GLU A 117 -19.97 -7.23 19.50
N PRO A 118 -20.95 -6.52 20.08
CA PRO A 118 -20.83 -5.08 20.34
C PRO A 118 -19.62 -4.66 21.18
N ALA A 119 -19.12 -5.54 22.05
CA ALA A 119 -17.96 -5.29 22.90
C ALA A 119 -16.65 -5.07 22.12
N VAL A 120 -16.56 -5.50 20.85
CA VAL A 120 -15.34 -5.33 20.03
C VAL A 120 -15.29 -4.00 19.28
N ALA A 121 -16.32 -3.14 19.41
CA ALA A 121 -16.40 -1.89 18.66
C ALA A 121 -15.23 -0.93 18.96
N GLU A 122 -14.81 -0.87 20.22
CA GLU A 122 -13.64 -0.06 20.62
C GLU A 122 -12.35 -0.58 19.98
N ASP A 123 -12.16 -1.89 19.90
CA ASP A 123 -11.00 -2.50 19.24
C ASP A 123 -10.99 -2.21 17.73
N VAL A 124 -12.16 -2.26 17.07
CA VAL A 124 -12.31 -1.90 15.65
C VAL A 124 -11.89 -0.45 15.42
N LEU A 125 -12.43 0.49 16.21
CA LEU A 125 -12.06 1.90 16.11
C LEU A 125 -10.57 2.13 16.43
N PHE A 126 -10.03 1.39 17.40
CA PHE A 126 -8.60 1.43 17.73
C PHE A 126 -7.74 1.00 16.55
N GLY A 127 -8.07 -0.12 15.89
CA GLY A 127 -7.34 -0.60 14.71
C GLY A 127 -7.32 0.39 13.56
N ALA A 128 -8.48 0.99 13.25
CA ALA A 128 -8.60 2.03 12.22
C ALA A 128 -7.76 3.28 12.56
N ARG A 129 -7.79 3.74 13.82
CA ARG A 129 -6.97 4.88 14.27
C ARG A 129 -5.48 4.56 14.25
N ALA A 130 -5.10 3.34 14.62
CA ALA A 130 -3.71 2.90 14.61
C ALA A 130 -3.13 2.91 13.18
N LEU A 131 -3.91 2.47 12.17
CA LEU A 131 -3.54 2.59 10.76
C LEU A 131 -3.21 4.04 10.39
N ILE A 132 -4.17 4.97 10.59
CA ILE A 132 -3.98 6.38 10.23
C ILE A 132 -2.78 6.99 10.94
N GLU A 133 -2.61 6.71 12.23
CA GLU A 133 -1.52 7.30 13.01
C GLU A 133 -0.15 6.80 12.53
N VAL A 134 -0.01 5.50 12.29
CA VAL A 134 1.27 4.92 11.85
C VAL A 134 1.59 5.32 10.41
N GLU A 135 0.62 5.22 9.49
CA GLU A 135 0.81 5.66 8.10
C GLU A 135 1.03 7.18 8.01
N GLY A 136 0.33 7.98 8.83
CA GLY A 136 0.52 9.42 8.88
C GLY A 136 1.90 9.84 9.38
N ARG A 137 2.54 9.06 10.26
CA ARG A 137 3.95 9.26 10.64
C ARG A 137 4.89 8.87 9.51
N TRP A 138 4.66 7.73 8.87
CA TRP A 138 5.44 7.27 7.73
C TRP A 138 5.39 8.29 6.58
N ALA A 139 4.20 8.73 6.19
CA ALA A 139 3.98 9.68 5.11
C ALA A 139 4.67 11.04 5.38
N ARG A 140 4.56 11.57 6.61
CA ARG A 140 5.28 12.79 6.99
C ARG A 140 6.78 12.64 6.83
N GLN A 141 7.38 11.56 7.37
CA GLN A 141 8.81 11.35 7.21
C GLN A 141 9.23 11.22 5.73
N LEU A 142 8.44 10.51 4.93
CA LEU A 142 8.70 10.36 3.49
C LEU A 142 8.68 11.71 2.78
N LEU A 143 7.64 12.52 3.01
CA LEU A 143 7.48 13.82 2.37
C LEU A 143 8.51 14.85 2.87
N ASP A 144 8.77 14.93 4.18
CA ASP A 144 9.76 15.86 4.76
C ASP A 144 11.17 15.58 4.21
N THR A 145 11.54 14.30 4.04
CA THR A 145 12.84 13.94 3.45
C THR A 145 12.91 14.29 1.96
N TRP A 146 11.83 14.04 1.22
CA TRP A 146 11.71 14.40 -0.19
C TRP A 146 11.81 15.92 -0.41
N GLU A 147 11.05 16.72 0.33
CA GLU A 147 11.07 18.18 0.26
C GLU A 147 12.45 18.76 0.60
N ALA A 148 13.20 18.08 1.46
CA ALA A 148 14.57 18.43 1.79
C ALA A 148 15.62 17.90 0.80
N GLY A 149 15.21 17.31 -0.33
CA GLY A 149 16.11 16.78 -1.37
C GLY A 149 16.94 15.57 -0.92
N ARG A 150 16.46 14.81 0.08
CA ARG A 150 17.12 13.62 0.62
C ARG A 150 16.31 12.36 0.34
N SER A 151 16.98 11.22 0.34
CA SER A 151 16.29 9.92 0.32
C SER A 151 15.65 9.63 1.68
N SER A 152 14.47 9.01 1.67
CA SER A 152 13.85 8.42 2.86
C SER A 152 14.46 7.06 3.23
N LEU A 153 15.24 6.44 2.33
CA LEU A 153 15.95 5.20 2.58
C LEU A 153 17.14 5.43 3.51
N ARG A 154 17.43 4.44 4.36
CA ARG A 154 18.62 4.44 5.22
C ARG A 154 19.91 4.39 4.41
N VAL A 155 19.88 3.58 3.35
CA VAL A 155 20.95 3.43 2.37
C VAL A 155 20.33 3.74 1.01
N PRO A 156 20.67 4.89 0.38
CA PRO A 156 20.13 5.22 -0.94
C PRO A 156 20.43 4.11 -1.95
N LEU A 157 19.47 3.79 -2.81
CA LEU A 157 19.75 2.96 -3.97
C LEU A 157 20.72 3.70 -4.89
N ALA A 158 21.63 2.96 -5.51
CA ALA A 158 22.41 3.52 -6.61
C ALA A 158 21.42 4.03 -7.65
N ALA A 159 21.49 5.32 -7.99
CA ALA A 159 20.60 5.88 -8.99
C ALA A 159 20.78 5.07 -10.29
N PRO A 160 19.72 4.54 -10.90
CA PRO A 160 19.84 4.01 -12.25
C PRO A 160 20.40 5.13 -13.13
N LEU A 161 21.36 4.80 -13.99
CA LEU A 161 21.87 5.73 -14.98
C LEU A 161 20.67 6.35 -15.71
N PRO A 162 20.65 7.68 -15.96
CA PRO A 162 19.51 8.30 -16.61
C PRO A 162 19.25 7.58 -17.93
N GLN A 163 18.10 6.90 -18.02
CA GLN A 163 17.65 6.36 -19.29
C GLN A 163 17.36 7.57 -20.18
N ARG A 164 18.15 7.72 -21.25
CA ARG A 164 17.89 8.74 -22.26
C ARG A 164 16.51 8.44 -22.83
N PHE A 165 15.53 9.28 -22.53
CA PHE A 165 14.24 9.25 -23.22
C PHE A 165 14.51 9.38 -24.71
N ALA A 166 14.34 8.28 -25.46
CA ALA A 166 14.45 8.26 -26.91
C ALA A 166 13.21 8.97 -27.47
N GLY A 167 13.26 10.31 -27.55
CA GLY A 167 12.10 11.10 -27.93
C GLY A 167 12.34 12.60 -27.92
N GLN A 168 13.46 13.08 -28.43
CA GLN A 168 13.54 14.46 -28.92
C GLN A 168 13.79 14.41 -30.44
N PRO A 169 12.82 14.84 -31.26
CA PRO A 169 13.11 15.10 -32.67
C PRO A 169 13.97 16.36 -32.78
N SER A 170 14.95 16.26 -33.68
CA SER A 170 15.85 17.33 -34.15
C SER A 170 15.10 18.49 -34.80
#